data_AF-A0A4V1FEY1-F1
#
_entry.id   AF-A0A4V1FEY1-F1
#
_cell.length_a   1.000
_cell.length_b   1.000
_cell.length_c   1.000
_cell.angle_alpha   90.00
_cell.angle_beta   90.00
_cell.angle_gamma   90.00
#
_symmetry.space_group_name_H-M   'P 1'
#
loop_
_entity.id
_entity.type
_entity.pdbx_description
1 polymer ?
#
loop_
_entity_poly.entity_id
_entity_poly.type
_entity_poly.pdbx_seq_one_letter_code
_entity_poly.pdbx_strand_id
1 'polypeptide(L)' 'MNKNKILINLIGAFTCFLLFCVGMLYSEKIALLTLAGIIGLSGFSYFIFRIVHNMSNSRTSD' A
#
# COMPACT_ATOMS: atom_id res chain seq x y z
N MET A 1 12.23 17.65 1.28
CA MET A 1 11.48 16.37 1.22
C MET A 1 11.83 15.51 2.42
N ASN A 2 10.91 15.34 3.38
CA ASN A 2 11.22 14.70 4.66
C ASN A 2 11.29 13.16 4.47
N LYS A 3 12.49 12.60 4.37
CA LYS A 3 12.78 11.18 4.04
C LYS A 3 11.95 10.20 4.89
N ASN A 4 11.62 10.60 6.12
CA ASN A 4 10.80 9.85 7.07
C ASN A 4 9.39 9.54 6.53
N LYS A 5 8.76 10.46 5.78
CA LYS A 5 7.41 10.24 5.23
C LYS A 5 7.42 9.21 4.10
N ILE A 6 8.45 9.19 3.27
CA ILE A 6 8.61 8.20 2.20
C ILE A 6 8.87 6.81 2.79
N LEU A 7 9.69 6.73 3.84
CA LEU A 7 10.04 5.47 4.49
C LEU A 7 8.84 4.85 5.23
N ILE A 8 8.03 5.66 5.92
CA ILE A 8 6.74 5.24 6.48
C ILE A 8 5.80 4.76 5.37
N ASN A 9 5.80 5.47 4.24
CA ASN A 9 4.94 5.09 3.14
C ASN A 9 5.34 3.76 2.48
N LEU A 10 6.64 3.50 2.39
CA LEU A 10 7.20 2.25 1.92
C LEU A 10 6.92 1.09 2.89
N ILE A 11 7.00 1.33 4.20
CA ILE A 11 6.66 0.33 5.23
C ILE A 11 5.17 -0.04 5.17
N GLY A 12 4.28 0.94 4.96
CA GLY A 12 2.84 0.70 4.85
C GLY A 12 2.50 -0.08 3.58
N ALA A 13 3.19 0.21 2.48
CA ALA A 13 3.12 -0.56 1.25
C ALA A 13 3.56 -2.03 1.50
N PHE A 14 4.73 -2.24 2.10
CA PHE A 14 5.24 -3.58 2.40
C PHE A 14 4.31 -4.37 3.33
N THR A 15 3.71 -3.70 4.31
CA THR A 15 2.73 -4.30 5.25
C THR A 15 1.45 -4.73 4.53
N CYS A 16 0.90 -3.90 3.64
CA CYS A 16 -0.27 -4.30 2.83
C CYS A 16 0.03 -5.48 1.90
N PHE A 17 1.25 -5.56 1.36
CA PHE A 17 1.66 -6.68 0.52
C PHE A 17 1.75 -7.99 1.31
N LEU A 18 2.32 -7.94 2.52
CA LEU A 18 2.31 -9.07 3.45
C LEU A 18 0.89 -9.50 3.83
N LEU A 19 0.01 -8.54 4.12
CA LEU A 19 -1.40 -8.80 4.44
C LEU A 19 -2.15 -9.46 3.27
N PHE A 20 -1.83 -9.05 2.03
CA PHE A 20 -2.36 -9.67 0.82
C PHE A 20 -1.84 -11.11 0.64
N CYS A 21 -0.53 -11.34 0.80
CA CYS A 21 0.04 -12.69 0.72
C CYS A 21 -0.59 -13.64 1.76
N VAL A 22 -0.76 -13.19 3.00
CA VAL A 22 -1.41 -13.99 4.05
C VAL A 22 -2.89 -14.20 3.73
N GLY A 23 -3.59 -13.18 3.22
CA GLY A 23 -4.99 -13.29 2.79
C GLY A 23 -5.18 -14.32 1.67
N MET A 24 -4.28 -14.34 0.68
CA MET A 24 -4.25 -15.35 -0.38
C MET A 24 -3.94 -16.76 0.15
N LEU A 25 -2.94 -16.89 1.03
CA LEU A 25 -2.50 -18.19 1.56
C LEU A 25 -3.58 -18.88 2.39
N TYR A 26 -4.40 -18.11 3.11
CA TYR A 26 -5.53 -18.62 3.89
C TYR A 26 -6.87 -18.52 3.16
N SER A 27 -6.89 -18.04 1.92
CA SER A 27 -8.11 -17.87 1.11
C SER A 27 -8.81 -19.19 0.82
N GLU A 28 -8.07 -20.30 0.84
CA GLU A 28 -8.62 -21.64 0.63
C GLU A 28 -9.51 -22.10 1.80
N LYS A 29 -9.24 -21.61 3.02
CA LYS A 29 -9.95 -22.01 4.24
C LYS A 29 -11.09 -21.07 4.59
N ILE A 30 -10.93 -19.76 4.32
CA ILE A 30 -11.87 -18.72 4.75
C ILE A 30 -12.02 -17.67 3.63
N ALA A 31 -13.14 -17.70 2.92
CA ALA A 31 -13.44 -16.76 1.83
C ALA A 31 -13.49 -15.28 2.27
N LEU A 32 -13.72 -15.00 3.56
CA LEU A 32 -13.67 -13.64 4.10
C LEU A 32 -12.25 -13.05 4.13
N LEU A 33 -11.20 -13.88 4.16
CA LEU A 33 -9.81 -13.39 4.13
C LEU A 33 -9.42 -12.84 2.75
N THR A 34 -10.06 -13.31 1.68
CA THR A 34 -9.92 -12.74 0.35
C THR A 34 -10.37 -11.27 0.33
N LEU A 35 -11.45 -10.97 1.07
CA LEU A 35 -11.99 -9.62 1.23
C LEU A 35 -11.00 -8.70 1.97
N ALA A 36 -10.32 -9.22 3.00
CA ALA A 36 -9.23 -8.53 3.67
C ALA A 36 -8.04 -8.26 2.73
N GLY A 37 -7.71 -9.21 1.84
CA GLY A 37 -6.70 -9.02 0.80
C GLY A 37 -7.03 -7.93 -0.21
N ILE A 38 -8.30 -7.85 -0.65
CA ILE A 38 -8.79 -6.81 -1.57
C ILE A 38 -8.72 -5.42 -0.92
N ILE A 39 -9.13 -5.31 0.35
CA ILE A 39 -9.04 -4.05 1.11
C ILE A 39 -7.55 -3.64 1.29
N GLY A 40 -6.67 -4.60 1.57
CA GLY A 40 -5.22 -4.36 1.66
C GLY A 40 -4.61 -3.85 0.35
N LEU A 41 -4.97 -4.45 -0.79
CA LEU A 41 -4.53 -4.01 -2.12
C LEU A 41 -5.08 -2.62 -2.49
N SER A 42 -6.35 -2.35 -2.17
CA SER A 42 -6.97 -1.05 -2.43
C SER A 42 -6.30 0.05 -1.61
N GLY A 43 -6.03 -0.20 -0.33
CA GLY A 43 -5.27 0.70 0.55
C GLY A 43 -3.84 0.93 0.07
N PHE A 44 -3.14 -0.13 -0.38
CA PHE A 44 -1.81 -0.03 -0.98
C PHE A 44 -1.79 0.90 -2.20
N SER A 45 -2.74 0.70 -3.12
CA SER A 45 -2.83 1.49 -4.36
C SER A 45 -3.04 2.98 -4.06
N TYR A 46 -3.95 3.31 -3.14
CA TYR A 46 -4.16 4.70 -2.69
C TYR A 46 -2.90 5.30 -2.06
N PHE A 47 -2.19 4.51 -1.28
CA PHE A 47 -0.99 4.95 -0.59
C PHE A 47 0.16 5.23 -1.55
N ILE A 48 0.41 4.35 -2.53
CA ILE A 48 1.38 4.57 -3.60
C ILE A 48 0.99 5.78 -4.45
N PHE A 49 -0.28 5.89 -4.85
CA PHE A 49 -0.77 7.03 -5.64
C PHE A 49 -0.50 8.36 -4.94
N ARG A 50 -0.73 8.44 -3.63
CA ARG A 50 -0.43 9.63 -2.83
C ARG A 50 1.06 9.96 -2.79
N ILE A 51 1.96 8.96 -2.74
CA ILE A 51 3.42 9.19 -2.80
C ILE A 51 3.80 9.77 -4.15
N VAL A 52 3.36 9.12 -5.23
CA VAL A 52 3.70 9.48 -6.60
C VAL A 52 3.17 10.88 -6.91
N HIS A 53 1.93 11.19 -6.52
CA HIS A 53 1.34 12.51 -6.69
C HIS A 53 2.10 13.60 -5.92
N ASN A 54 2.44 13.35 -4.64
CA ASN A 54 3.25 14.28 -3.86
C ASN A 54 4.66 14.49 -4.44
N MET A 55 5.25 13.44 -5.00
CA MET A 55 6.57 13.51 -5.63
C MET A 55 6.54 14.24 -6.98
N SER A 56 5.46 14.07 -7.75
CA SER A 56 5.21 14.77 -9.01
C SER A 56 4.99 16.28 -8.78
N ASN A 57 4.20 16.65 -7.78
CA ASN A 57 3.95 18.05 -7.42
C ASN A 57 5.20 18.78 -6.94
N SER A 58 6.20 18.08 -6.38
CA SER A 58 7.49 18.69 -6.01
C SER A 58 8.42 19.01 -7.19
N ARG A 59 8.06 18.66 -8.44
CA ARG A 59 8.87 18.95 -9.64
C ARG A 59 8.35 20.11 -10.49
N THR A 60 7.22 20.71 -10.14
CA THR A 60 6.57 21.80 -10.90
C THR A 60 6.73 23.16 -10.23
N SER A 61 7.59 23.27 -9.22
CA SER A 61 7.95 24.53 -8.55
C SER A 61 9.40 24.94 -8.77
N ASP A 62 10.04 24.42 -9.83
CA ASP A 62 11.29 24.93 -10.38
C ASP A 62 11.00 25.63 -11.71
#